data_AF-A0A958WZF3-F1
#
_entry.id   AF-A0A958WZF3-F1
#
_cell.length_a   1.000
_cell.length_b   1.000
_cell.length_c   1.000
_cell.angle_alpha   90.00
_cell.angle_beta   90.00
_cell.angle_gamma   90.00
#
_symmetry.space_group_name_H-M   'P 1'
#
loop_
_entity.id
_entity.type
_entity.pdbx_description
1 polymer ?
#
loop_
_entity_poly.entity_id
_entity_poly.type
_entity_poly.pdbx_seq_one_letter_code
_entity_poly.pdbx_strand_id
1 'polypeptide(L)'
;MTVQSLNAQHKTNASIAGVFYLLAALLSIIPLVLYQPLLRSEDFLNAGAEQLHILGFAAIIDCFSMIAVAGTALMLFPYLRKFNESLALGYFTFRIMEAVSILVSIISLLVLLGLSQTYAGSDHTGTDIYQVTGISLRSFHDWAYIVGPNFLLGINTFIYSYIFLKTELVPKLLSRIGLAAAILIFFAGILEIAGFITQVSVAGMMFALPIFMYEMTLAVLLISKGFNKRSVLIALQ
;
A
#
# COMPACT_ATOMS: atom_id res chain seq x y z
N MET A 1 -8.95 31.29 17.42
CA MET A 1 -9.67 30.02 17.15
C MET A 1 -10.16 29.47 18.48
N THR A 2 -11.43 29.08 18.60
CA THR A 2 -11.99 28.50 19.83
C THR A 2 -11.60 27.01 19.96
N VAL A 3 -11.47 26.49 21.18
CA VAL A 3 -11.12 25.07 21.45
C VAL A 3 -12.06 24.10 20.72
N GLN A 4 -13.31 24.50 20.51
CA GLN A 4 -14.33 23.72 19.81
C GLN A 4 -14.06 23.61 18.30
N SER A 5 -13.54 24.66 17.65
CA SER A 5 -13.20 24.61 16.22
C SER A 5 -11.94 23.80 15.94
N LEU A 6 -10.94 23.85 16.84
CA LEU A 6 -9.75 22.99 16.78
C LEU A 6 -10.11 21.50 16.92
N ASN A 7 -11.00 21.17 17.86
CA ASN A 7 -11.47 19.79 18.05
C ASN A 7 -12.25 19.25 16.83
N ALA A 8 -13.05 20.10 16.18
CA ALA A 8 -13.75 19.73 14.96
C ALA A 8 -12.77 19.44 13.81
N GLN A 9 -11.74 20.28 13.63
CA GLN A 9 -10.71 20.08 12.61
C GLN A 9 -9.92 18.78 12.82
N HIS A 10 -9.55 18.46 14.07
CA HIS A 10 -8.85 17.22 14.38
C HIS A 10 -9.68 15.97 14.07
N LYS A 11 -10.99 16.03 14.34
CA LYS A 11 -11.90 14.93 13.97
C LYS A 11 -12.00 14.78 12.45
N THR A 12 -12.12 15.88 11.72
CA THR A 12 -12.14 15.86 10.24
C THR A 12 -10.85 15.26 9.68
N ASN A 13 -9.69 15.72 10.14
CA ASN A 13 -8.40 15.22 9.68
C ASN A 13 -8.21 13.72 9.99
N ALA A 14 -8.64 13.28 11.18
CA ALA A 14 -8.63 11.86 11.53
C ALA A 14 -9.53 11.05 10.58
N SER A 15 -10.74 11.54 10.31
CA SER A 15 -11.66 10.90 9.38
C SER A 15 -11.08 10.78 7.97
N ILE A 16 -10.44 11.86 7.47
CA ILE A 16 -9.74 11.84 6.16
C ILE A 16 -8.61 10.80 6.16
N ALA A 17 -7.84 10.69 7.25
CA ALA A 17 -6.82 9.65 7.38
C ALA A 17 -7.44 8.24 7.27
N GLY A 18 -8.57 8.00 7.95
CA GLY A 18 -9.28 6.74 7.85
C GLY A 18 -9.83 6.46 6.45
N VAL A 19 -10.34 7.48 5.75
CA VAL A 19 -10.76 7.34 4.35
C VAL A 19 -9.59 6.94 3.45
N PHE A 20 -8.41 7.52 3.63
CA PHE A 20 -7.22 7.10 2.88
C PHE A 20 -6.84 5.65 3.12
N TYR A 21 -6.92 5.15 4.36
CA TYR A 21 -6.69 3.71 4.62
C TYR A 21 -7.72 2.82 3.93
N LEU A 22 -9.02 3.18 3.97
CA LEU A 22 -10.05 2.42 3.25
C LEU A 22 -9.81 2.42 1.74
N LEU A 23 -9.51 3.58 1.16
CA LEU A 23 -9.25 3.70 -0.27
C LEU A 23 -8.00 2.92 -0.67
N ALA A 24 -6.90 3.00 0.08
CA ALA A 24 -5.70 2.22 -0.20
C ALA A 24 -5.99 0.70 -0.23
N ALA A 25 -6.78 0.20 0.72
CA ALA A 25 -7.12 -1.22 0.78
C ALA A 25 -8.10 -1.65 -0.32
N LEU A 26 -9.17 -0.89 -0.56
CA LEU A 26 -10.17 -1.26 -1.55
C LEU A 26 -9.64 -1.12 -2.99
N LEU A 27 -8.88 -0.06 -3.25
CA LEU A 27 -8.33 0.23 -4.58
C LEU A 27 -7.10 -0.63 -4.91
N SER A 28 -6.44 -1.29 -3.95
CA SER A 28 -5.36 -2.24 -4.24
C SER A 28 -5.86 -3.64 -4.62
N ILE A 29 -7.06 -4.03 -4.19
CA ILE A 29 -7.63 -5.35 -4.50
C ILE A 29 -8.08 -5.43 -5.97
N ILE A 30 -8.66 -4.35 -6.51
CA ILE A 30 -9.23 -4.35 -7.87
C ILE A 30 -8.15 -4.58 -8.94
N PRO A 31 -7.01 -3.84 -8.97
CA PRO A 31 -5.95 -4.05 -9.96
C PRO A 31 -5.34 -5.45 -9.88
N LEU A 32 -5.21 -6.04 -8.69
CA LEU A 32 -4.68 -7.39 -8.50
C LEU A 32 -5.50 -8.46 -9.25
N VAL A 33 -6.81 -8.26 -9.40
CA VAL A 33 -7.68 -9.12 -10.20
C VAL A 33 -7.62 -8.75 -11.68
N LEU A 34 -7.62 -7.46 -12.02
CA LEU A 34 -7.63 -7.01 -13.41
C LEU A 34 -6.31 -7.27 -14.14
N TYR A 35 -5.17 -7.32 -13.44
CA TYR A 35 -3.85 -7.58 -14.02
C TYR A 35 -3.55 -9.06 -14.27
N GLN A 36 -4.43 -9.99 -13.88
CA GLN A 36 -4.24 -11.43 -14.10
C GLN A 36 -3.85 -11.81 -15.54
N PRO A 37 -4.43 -11.23 -16.61
CA PRO A 37 -4.03 -11.53 -17.99
C PRO A 37 -2.54 -11.20 -18.26
N LEU A 38 -2.02 -10.12 -17.70
CA LEU A 38 -0.61 -9.75 -17.85
C LEU A 38 0.33 -10.51 -16.92
N LEU A 39 -0.15 -10.91 -15.73
CA LEU A 39 0.68 -11.50 -14.68
C LEU A 39 0.73 -13.04 -14.72
N ARG A 40 -0.32 -13.70 -15.24
CA ARG A 40 -0.47 -15.16 -15.16
C ARG A 40 -0.64 -15.86 -16.49
N SER A 41 -1.07 -15.16 -17.55
CA SER A 41 -1.19 -15.78 -18.87
C SER A 41 0.18 -16.15 -19.43
N GLU A 42 0.26 -17.31 -20.07
CA GLU A 42 1.39 -17.69 -20.95
C GLU A 42 1.37 -16.83 -22.22
N ASP A 43 0.18 -16.49 -22.72
CA ASP A 43 -0.01 -15.61 -23.87
C ASP A 43 -0.31 -14.16 -23.44
N PHE A 44 0.51 -13.62 -22.54
CA PHE A 44 0.28 -12.31 -21.96
C PHE A 44 0.41 -11.14 -22.96
N LEU A 45 1.14 -11.34 -24.06
CA LEU A 45 1.30 -10.33 -25.11
C LEU A 45 0.00 -10.12 -25.88
N ASN A 46 -0.67 -11.20 -26.30
CA ASN A 46 -1.96 -11.07 -26.97
C ASN A 46 -3.04 -10.62 -25.98
N ALA A 47 -3.08 -11.21 -24.77
CA ALA A 47 -4.05 -10.83 -23.76
C ALA A 47 -3.94 -9.34 -23.36
N GLY A 48 -2.71 -8.82 -23.28
CA GLY A 48 -2.45 -7.40 -23.06
C GLY A 48 -2.96 -6.52 -24.21
N ALA A 49 -2.79 -6.98 -25.45
CA ALA A 49 -3.24 -6.25 -26.63
C ALA A 49 -4.77 -6.17 -26.71
N GLU A 50 -5.45 -7.29 -26.46
CA GLU A 50 -6.91 -7.41 -26.51
C GLU A 50 -7.62 -6.64 -25.39
N GLN A 51 -7.00 -6.56 -24.21
CA GLN A 51 -7.63 -5.99 -23.00
C GLN A 51 -7.10 -4.61 -22.61
N LEU A 52 -6.60 -3.85 -23.60
CA LEU A 52 -5.98 -2.53 -23.40
C LEU A 52 -6.77 -1.61 -22.46
N HIS A 53 -8.07 -1.46 -22.69
CA HIS A 53 -8.91 -0.55 -21.91
C HIS A 53 -9.09 -0.99 -20.45
N ILE A 54 -9.24 -2.31 -20.21
CA ILE A 54 -9.41 -2.87 -18.87
C ILE A 54 -8.11 -2.73 -18.07
N LEU A 55 -6.98 -3.04 -18.69
CA LEU A 55 -5.66 -2.94 -18.08
C LEU A 55 -5.23 -1.49 -17.83
N GLY A 56 -5.56 -0.58 -18.76
CA GLY A 56 -5.39 0.86 -18.55
C GLY A 56 -6.25 1.39 -17.40
N PHE A 57 -7.50 0.93 -17.28
CA PHE A 57 -8.35 1.27 -16.14
C PHE A 57 -7.82 0.72 -14.81
N ALA A 58 -7.28 -0.50 -14.80
CA ALA A 58 -6.61 -1.07 -13.63
C ALA A 58 -5.44 -0.19 -13.15
N ALA A 59 -4.62 0.32 -14.08
CA ALA A 59 -3.52 1.24 -13.77
C ALA A 59 -4.00 2.57 -13.18
N ILE A 60 -5.11 3.11 -13.68
CA ILE A 60 -5.69 4.34 -13.11
C ILE A 60 -6.14 4.10 -11.66
N ILE A 61 -6.81 2.99 -11.38
CA ILE A 61 -7.23 2.62 -10.02
C ILE A 61 -6.00 2.46 -9.10
N ASP A 62 -4.96 1.79 -9.58
CA ASP A 62 -3.76 1.54 -8.79
C ASP A 62 -2.99 2.85 -8.49
N CYS A 63 -2.99 3.81 -9.43
CA CYS A 63 -2.51 5.16 -9.17
C CYS A 63 -3.29 5.85 -8.03
N PHE A 64 -4.61 5.72 -7.97
CA PHE A 64 -5.40 6.26 -6.85
C PHE A 64 -5.09 5.52 -5.53
N SER A 65 -4.87 4.21 -5.58
CA SER A 65 -4.40 3.43 -4.43
C SER A 65 -3.08 3.97 -3.88
N MET A 66 -2.10 4.19 -4.76
CA MET A 66 -0.80 4.78 -4.44
C MET A 66 -0.94 6.20 -3.82
N ILE A 67 -1.82 7.05 -4.36
CA ILE A 67 -2.11 8.37 -3.78
C ILE A 67 -2.71 8.22 -2.38
N ALA A 68 -3.61 7.26 -2.18
CA ALA A 68 -4.20 7.01 -0.87
C ALA A 68 -3.16 6.57 0.16
N VAL A 69 -2.23 5.68 -0.22
CA VAL A 69 -1.08 5.28 0.61
C VAL A 69 -0.26 6.51 1.03
N ALA A 70 0.14 7.36 0.09
CA ALA A 70 0.86 8.60 0.41
C ALA A 70 0.01 9.57 1.25
N GLY A 71 -1.30 9.62 1.02
CA GLY A 71 -2.27 10.40 1.79
C GLY A 71 -2.30 10.02 3.28
N THR A 72 -2.16 8.72 3.60
CA THR A 72 -2.03 8.29 5.01
C THR A 72 -0.76 8.85 5.67
N ALA A 73 0.34 8.97 4.94
CA ALA A 73 1.58 9.56 5.46
C ALA A 73 1.34 11.03 5.84
N LEU A 74 0.78 11.81 4.91
CA LEU A 74 0.48 13.23 5.07
C LEU A 74 -0.48 13.49 6.23
N MET A 75 -1.52 12.67 6.39
CA MET A 75 -2.55 12.90 7.40
C MET A 75 -2.09 12.50 8.81
N LEU A 76 -1.27 11.45 8.96
CA LEU A 76 -0.80 11.02 10.27
C LEU A 76 0.42 11.80 10.76
N PHE A 77 1.29 12.29 9.86
CA PHE A 77 2.54 12.95 10.22
C PHE A 77 2.39 14.09 11.27
N PRO A 78 1.43 15.02 11.16
CA PRO A 78 1.26 16.09 12.15
C PRO A 78 0.94 15.62 13.57
N TYR A 79 0.38 14.40 13.71
CA TYR A 79 0.04 13.81 14.99
C TYR A 79 1.21 13.02 15.57
N LEU A 80 1.89 12.24 14.72
CA LEU A 80 3.02 11.41 15.13
C LEU A 80 4.23 12.26 15.55
N ARG A 81 4.50 13.37 14.84
CA ARG A 81 5.67 14.23 15.11
C ARG A 81 5.67 14.87 16.50
N LYS A 82 4.48 15.00 17.11
CA LYS A 82 4.34 15.56 18.46
C LYS A 82 4.91 14.66 19.55
N PHE A 83 4.95 13.35 19.31
CA PHE A 83 5.56 12.40 20.24
C PHE A 83 7.06 12.27 19.99
N ASN A 84 7.44 12.04 18.74
CA ASN A 84 8.84 11.94 18.34
C ASN A 84 8.96 12.28 16.85
N GLU A 85 9.63 13.39 16.56
CA GLU A 85 9.76 13.90 15.19
C GLU A 85 10.59 12.97 14.30
N SER A 86 11.67 12.37 14.83
CA SER A 86 12.49 11.41 14.07
C SER A 86 11.73 10.16 13.67
N LEU A 87 10.93 9.58 14.59
CA LEU A 87 10.09 8.43 14.27
C LEU A 87 8.96 8.81 13.30
N ALA A 88 8.36 9.98 13.46
CA ALA A 88 7.32 10.46 12.54
C ALA A 88 7.85 10.69 11.12
N LEU A 89 9.06 11.25 10.99
CA LEU A 89 9.76 11.36 9.72
C LEU A 89 10.08 9.98 9.15
N GLY A 90 10.54 9.03 9.98
CA GLY A 90 10.74 7.65 9.56
C GLY A 90 9.47 7.03 8.97
N TYR A 91 8.34 7.10 9.67
CA TYR A 91 7.05 6.66 9.15
C TYR A 91 6.72 7.32 7.81
N PHE A 92 6.83 8.66 7.73
CA PHE A 92 6.52 9.40 6.52
C PHE A 92 7.39 8.92 5.34
N THR A 93 8.70 8.84 5.53
CA THR A 93 9.65 8.40 4.50
C THR A 93 9.35 6.99 4.03
N PHE A 94 9.19 6.01 4.94
CA PHE A 94 8.92 4.63 4.54
C PHE A 94 7.56 4.46 3.87
N ARG A 95 6.55 5.24 4.26
CA ARG A 95 5.22 5.24 3.62
C ARG A 95 5.28 5.85 2.21
N ILE A 96 6.11 6.87 1.99
CA ILE A 96 6.36 7.40 0.64
C ILE A 96 7.18 6.41 -0.20
N MET A 97 8.18 5.74 0.37
CA MET A 97 8.94 4.69 -0.34
C MET A 97 8.03 3.54 -0.77
N GLU A 98 7.03 3.16 0.05
CA GLU A 98 6.01 2.19 -0.31
C GLU A 98 5.21 2.65 -1.52
N ALA A 99 4.71 3.89 -1.49
CA ALA A 99 4.00 4.49 -2.62
C ALA A 99 4.87 4.54 -3.89
N VAL A 100 6.15 4.88 -3.79
CA VAL A 100 7.09 4.86 -4.92
C VAL A 100 7.26 3.44 -5.47
N SER A 101 7.35 2.43 -4.61
CA SER A 101 7.47 1.03 -5.04
C SER A 101 6.23 0.58 -5.83
N ILE A 102 5.03 0.98 -5.37
CA ILE A 102 3.78 0.76 -6.10
C ILE A 102 3.80 1.47 -7.46
N LEU A 103 4.23 2.74 -7.51
CA LEU A 103 4.35 3.49 -8.78
C LEU A 103 5.28 2.79 -9.78
N VAL A 104 6.44 2.32 -9.31
CA VAL A 104 7.40 1.58 -10.15
C VAL A 104 6.76 0.29 -10.69
N SER A 105 5.98 -0.41 -9.86
CA SER A 105 5.20 -1.58 -10.26
C SER A 105 4.20 -1.25 -11.38
N ILE A 106 3.42 -0.18 -11.21
CA ILE A 106 2.42 0.28 -12.20
C ILE A 106 3.10 0.61 -13.53
N ILE A 107 4.21 1.36 -13.51
CA ILE A 107 4.95 1.74 -14.72
C ILE A 107 5.43 0.49 -15.45
N SER A 108 5.93 -0.52 -14.74
CA SER A 108 6.37 -1.78 -15.36
C SER A 108 5.25 -2.45 -16.17
N LEU A 109 4.04 -2.52 -15.61
CA LEU A 109 2.89 -3.12 -16.30
C LEU A 109 2.38 -2.26 -17.46
N LEU A 110 2.45 -0.93 -17.35
CA LEU A 110 2.11 -0.05 -18.47
C LEU A 110 3.10 -0.18 -19.63
N VAL A 111 4.40 -0.35 -19.33
CA VAL A 111 5.41 -0.65 -20.36
C VAL A 111 5.15 -2.01 -20.99
N LEU A 112 4.80 -3.03 -20.19
CA LEU A 112 4.40 -4.35 -20.68
C LEU A 112 3.15 -4.29 -21.57
N LEU A 113 2.18 -3.44 -21.22
CA LEU A 113 1.00 -3.20 -22.03
C LEU A 113 1.34 -2.53 -23.36
N GLY A 114 2.26 -1.56 -23.36
CA GLY A 114 2.81 -0.95 -24.58
C GLY A 114 3.52 -1.98 -25.47
N LEU A 115 4.34 -2.85 -24.86
CA LEU A 115 5.01 -3.96 -25.54
C LEU A 115 4.00 -4.90 -26.21
N SER A 116 2.89 -5.20 -25.53
CA SER A 116 1.80 -6.03 -26.04
C SER A 116 1.14 -5.41 -27.28
N GLN A 117 0.92 -4.09 -27.27
CA GLN A 117 0.39 -3.37 -28.44
C GLN A 117 1.37 -3.39 -29.63
N THR A 118 2.66 -3.20 -29.38
CA THR A 118 3.69 -3.29 -30.43
C THR A 118 3.78 -4.69 -31.02
N TYR A 119 3.69 -5.73 -30.19
CA TYR A 119 3.69 -7.12 -30.62
C TYR A 119 2.51 -7.43 -31.53
N ALA A 120 1.29 -7.05 -31.15
CA ALA A 120 0.07 -7.31 -31.93
C ALA A 120 0.06 -6.61 -33.30
N GLY A 121 0.73 -5.46 -33.43
CA GLY A 121 0.89 -4.74 -34.70
C GLY A 121 2.09 -5.20 -35.55
N SER A 122 2.87 -6.18 -35.08
CA SER A 122 4.08 -6.66 -35.76
C SER A 122 3.81 -7.89 -36.64
N ASP A 123 4.76 -8.22 -37.52
CA ASP A 123 4.73 -9.47 -38.29
C ASP A 123 5.06 -10.71 -37.43
N HIS A 124 5.09 -10.58 -36.10
CA HIS A 124 5.42 -11.62 -35.12
C HIS A 124 6.84 -12.21 -35.26
N THR A 125 7.69 -11.55 -36.06
CA THR A 125 9.11 -11.87 -36.17
C THR A 125 9.82 -11.47 -34.87
N GLY A 126 10.66 -12.37 -34.34
CA GLY A 126 11.36 -12.13 -33.07
C GLY A 126 10.48 -12.24 -31.83
N THR A 127 9.41 -13.05 -31.87
CA THR A 127 8.51 -13.32 -30.72
C THR A 127 9.27 -13.61 -29.42
N ASP A 128 10.37 -14.36 -29.48
CA ASP A 128 11.22 -14.67 -28.33
C ASP A 128 11.73 -13.41 -27.60
N ILE A 129 12.04 -12.34 -28.33
CA ILE A 129 12.51 -11.07 -27.76
C ILE A 129 11.39 -10.38 -26.98
N TYR A 130 10.17 -10.34 -27.55
CA TYR A 130 9.00 -9.79 -26.87
C TYR A 130 8.65 -10.59 -25.61
N GLN A 131 8.72 -11.92 -25.70
CA GLN A 131 8.47 -12.83 -24.59
C GLN A 131 9.47 -12.61 -23.45
N VAL A 132 10.78 -12.65 -23.72
CA VAL A 132 11.83 -12.44 -22.71
C VAL A 132 11.73 -11.04 -22.09
N THR A 133 11.50 -10.02 -22.90
CA THR A 133 11.32 -8.64 -22.40
C THR A 133 10.09 -8.54 -21.50
N GLY A 134 8.98 -9.16 -21.91
CA GLY A 134 7.74 -9.14 -21.13
C GLY A 134 7.84 -9.89 -19.80
N ILE A 135 8.50 -11.06 -19.78
CA ILE A 135 8.80 -11.81 -18.55
C ILE A 135 9.71 -10.99 -17.62
N SER A 136 10.67 -10.24 -18.18
CA SER A 136 11.55 -9.38 -17.40
C SER A 136 10.78 -8.24 -16.72
N LEU A 137 9.85 -7.61 -17.44
CA LEU A 137 8.97 -6.56 -16.88
C LEU A 137 8.00 -7.11 -15.83
N ARG A 138 7.45 -8.32 -16.03
CA ARG A 138 6.63 -9.01 -15.02
C ARG A 138 7.45 -9.27 -13.76
N SER A 139 8.68 -9.78 -13.91
CA SER A 139 9.57 -10.03 -12.78
C SER A 139 9.90 -8.74 -12.03
N PHE A 140 10.16 -7.65 -12.75
CA PHE A 140 10.42 -6.34 -12.16
C PHE A 140 9.20 -5.80 -11.38
N HIS A 141 7.99 -5.96 -11.93
CA HIS A 141 6.74 -5.69 -11.22
C HIS A 141 6.65 -6.48 -9.91
N ASP A 142 6.84 -7.80 -9.97
CA ASP A 142 6.69 -8.67 -8.79
C ASP A 142 7.66 -8.28 -7.67
N TRP A 143 8.92 -7.97 -8.01
CA TRP A 143 9.90 -7.50 -7.03
C TRP A 143 9.54 -6.13 -6.43
N ALA A 144 9.09 -5.18 -7.24
CA ALA A 144 8.62 -3.88 -6.75
C ALA A 144 7.40 -4.04 -5.82
N TYR A 145 6.49 -4.95 -6.17
CA TYR A 145 5.28 -5.24 -5.43
C TYR A 145 5.56 -6.00 -4.12
N ILE A 146 6.60 -6.82 -4.02
CA ILE A 146 7.05 -7.44 -2.76
C ILE A 146 7.63 -6.37 -1.82
N VAL A 147 8.51 -5.51 -2.34
CA VAL A 147 9.24 -4.52 -1.53
C VAL A 147 8.28 -3.47 -0.94
N GLY A 148 7.27 -3.02 -1.68
CA GLY A 148 6.31 -2.03 -1.18
C GLY A 148 5.34 -2.61 -0.13
N PRO A 149 4.21 -3.20 -0.57
CA PRO A 149 3.13 -3.70 0.28
C PRO A 149 3.51 -4.67 1.42
N ASN A 150 4.63 -5.40 1.36
CA ASN A 150 4.97 -6.35 2.42
C ASN A 150 6.14 -5.86 3.29
N PHE A 151 7.27 -5.52 2.68
CA PHE A 151 8.47 -5.11 3.41
C PHE A 151 8.34 -3.68 3.98
N LEU A 152 8.06 -2.68 3.14
CA LEU A 152 7.96 -1.28 3.58
C LEU A 152 6.72 -1.02 4.44
N LEU A 153 5.59 -1.66 4.13
CA LEU A 153 4.36 -1.62 4.94
C LEU A 153 4.62 -2.03 6.39
N GLY A 154 5.36 -3.13 6.58
CA GLY A 154 5.70 -3.63 7.90
C GLY A 154 6.49 -2.62 8.73
N ILE A 155 7.50 -1.97 8.13
CA ILE A 155 8.31 -0.95 8.82
C ILE A 155 7.45 0.25 9.22
N ASN A 156 6.71 0.82 8.27
CA ASN A 156 5.94 2.03 8.56
C ASN A 156 4.80 1.76 9.55
N THR A 157 4.15 0.60 9.47
CA THR A 157 3.11 0.21 10.43
C THR A 157 3.63 -0.05 11.82
N PHE A 158 4.81 -0.64 11.92
CA PHE A 158 5.48 -0.80 13.21
C PHE A 158 5.70 0.56 13.87
N ILE A 159 6.23 1.54 13.13
CA ILE A 159 6.55 2.87 13.64
C ILE A 159 5.29 3.58 14.16
N TYR A 160 4.23 3.70 13.34
CA TYR A 160 3.04 4.43 13.80
C TYR A 160 2.28 3.66 14.90
N SER A 161 2.26 2.33 14.86
CA SER A 161 1.63 1.51 15.91
C SER A 161 2.37 1.63 17.24
N TYR A 162 3.70 1.73 17.21
CA TYR A 162 4.52 1.98 18.40
C TYR A 162 4.17 3.35 19.02
N ILE A 163 4.11 4.40 18.20
CA ILE A 163 3.73 5.73 18.66
C ILE A 163 2.31 5.72 19.23
N PHE A 164 1.36 5.06 18.56
CA PHE A 164 0.00 4.87 19.05
C PHE A 164 -0.08 4.13 20.38
N LEU A 165 0.79 3.14 20.61
CA LEU A 165 0.86 2.43 21.89
C LEU A 165 1.35 3.34 23.03
N LYS A 166 2.28 4.25 22.75
CA LYS A 166 2.85 5.18 23.74
C LYS A 166 1.97 6.39 24.01
N THR A 167 1.31 6.92 22.98
CA THR A 167 0.52 8.16 23.04
C THR A 167 -0.95 7.92 23.37
N GLU A 168 -1.44 6.69 23.21
CA GLU A 168 -2.86 6.35 23.35
C GLU A 168 -3.79 7.16 22.42
N LEU A 169 -3.26 7.63 21.28
CA LEU A 169 -4.03 8.29 20.22
C LEU A 169 -5.16 7.41 19.69
N VAL A 170 -4.95 6.09 19.73
CA VAL A 170 -5.95 5.04 19.50
C VAL A 170 -5.88 4.01 20.65
N PRO A 171 -6.89 3.14 20.83
CA PRO A 171 -6.94 2.20 21.94
C PRO A 171 -5.70 1.29 22.00
N LYS A 172 -5.13 1.10 23.20
CA LYS A 172 -3.90 0.30 23.40
C LYS A 172 -3.97 -1.10 22.81
N LEU A 173 -5.12 -1.77 22.91
CA LEU A 173 -5.30 -3.10 22.35
C LEU A 173 -5.12 -3.08 20.83
N LEU A 174 -5.69 -2.09 20.16
CA LEU A 174 -5.54 -1.91 18.71
C LEU A 174 -4.07 -1.64 18.36
N SER A 175 -3.37 -0.78 19.10
CA SER A 175 -1.93 -0.51 18.88
C SER A 175 -1.06 -1.77 19.04
N ARG A 176 -1.37 -2.66 19.99
CA ARG A 176 -0.65 -3.95 20.15
C ARG A 176 -0.90 -4.90 18.98
N ILE A 177 -2.15 -4.98 18.50
CA ILE A 177 -2.50 -5.76 17.31
C ILE A 177 -1.74 -5.21 16.10
N GLY A 178 -1.67 -3.89 15.94
CA GLY A 178 -0.91 -3.24 14.86
C GLY A 178 0.57 -3.59 14.88
N LEU A 179 1.21 -3.57 16.06
CA LEU A 179 2.61 -3.99 16.20
C LEU A 179 2.82 -5.47 15.83
N ALA A 180 1.95 -6.36 16.30
CA ALA A 180 2.04 -7.77 15.97
C ALA A 180 1.85 -8.02 14.46
N ALA A 181 0.83 -7.39 13.87
CA ALA A 181 0.56 -7.48 12.44
C ALA A 181 1.70 -6.92 11.59
N ALA A 182 2.30 -5.80 12.01
CA ALA A 182 3.46 -5.20 11.35
C ALA A 182 4.67 -6.15 11.33
N ILE A 183 4.95 -6.83 12.45
CA ILE A 183 6.03 -7.81 12.54
C ILE A 183 5.76 -9.00 11.60
N LEU A 184 4.52 -9.49 11.57
CA LEU A 184 4.14 -10.62 10.72
C LEU A 184 4.30 -10.30 9.23
N ILE A 185 3.78 -9.15 8.77
CA ILE A 185 3.88 -8.78 7.35
C ILE A 185 5.32 -8.44 6.94
N PHE A 186 6.09 -7.80 7.82
CA PHE A 186 7.51 -7.56 7.60
C PHE A 186 8.28 -8.87 7.44
N PHE A 187 7.99 -9.84 8.30
CA PHE A 187 8.60 -11.17 8.23
C PHE A 187 8.21 -11.90 6.94
N ALA A 188 6.95 -11.78 6.49
CA ALA A 188 6.52 -12.30 5.21
C ALA A 188 7.33 -11.70 4.05
N GLY A 189 7.51 -10.37 4.03
CA GLY A 189 8.34 -9.69 3.04
C GLY A 189 9.78 -10.19 3.04
N ILE A 190 10.38 -10.48 4.20
CA ILE A 190 11.72 -11.10 4.28
C ILE A 190 11.72 -12.50 3.66
N LEU A 191 10.72 -13.34 3.97
CA LEU A 191 10.62 -14.69 3.43
C LEU A 191 10.41 -14.69 1.91
N GLU A 192 9.62 -13.77 1.39
CA GLU A 192 9.40 -13.57 -0.04
C GLU A 192 10.68 -13.14 -0.75
N ILE A 193 11.40 -12.15 -0.19
CA ILE A 193 12.67 -11.69 -0.74
C ILE A 193 13.72 -12.80 -0.74
N ALA A 194 13.74 -13.63 0.31
CA ALA A 194 14.63 -14.77 0.43
C ALA A 194 14.18 -15.98 -0.43
N GLY A 195 13.03 -15.92 -1.10
CA GLY A 195 12.53 -16.98 -1.97
C GLY A 195 11.95 -18.20 -1.23
N PHE A 196 11.67 -18.10 0.08
CA PHE A 196 11.07 -19.18 0.86
C PHE A 196 9.56 -19.32 0.63
N ILE A 197 8.89 -18.22 0.32
CA ILE A 197 7.46 -18.20 -0.03
C ILE A 197 7.25 -17.31 -1.27
N THR A 198 6.18 -17.56 -2.02
CA THR A 198 5.77 -16.69 -3.11
C THR A 198 4.74 -15.66 -2.62
N GLN A 199 4.74 -14.48 -3.22
CA GLN A 199 3.91 -13.35 -2.77
C GLN A 199 2.41 -13.66 -2.77
N VAL A 200 1.91 -14.19 -3.89
CA VAL A 200 0.51 -14.65 -3.99
C VAL A 200 0.46 -16.12 -3.63
N SER A 201 0.47 -16.40 -2.33
CA SER A 201 0.37 -17.76 -1.77
C SER A 201 -0.55 -17.79 -0.56
N VAL A 202 -0.96 -19.00 -0.17
CA VAL A 202 -1.73 -19.22 1.08
C VAL A 202 -0.93 -18.70 2.28
N ALA A 203 0.38 -18.97 2.32
CA ALA A 203 1.25 -18.51 3.40
C ALA A 203 1.35 -16.97 3.43
N GLY A 204 1.61 -16.33 2.29
CA GLY A 204 1.66 -14.86 2.18
C GLY A 204 0.34 -14.22 2.64
N MET A 205 -0.79 -14.75 2.22
CA MET A 205 -2.11 -14.28 2.64
C MET A 205 -2.33 -14.44 4.15
N MET A 206 -1.87 -15.54 4.76
CA MET A 206 -1.96 -15.74 6.22
C MET A 206 -1.18 -14.67 6.99
N PHE A 207 -0.03 -14.23 6.50
CA PHE A 207 0.73 -13.14 7.13
C PHE A 207 0.16 -11.75 6.85
N ALA A 208 -0.48 -11.55 5.69
CA ALA A 208 -1.07 -10.27 5.28
C ALA A 208 -2.47 -10.02 5.88
N LEU A 209 -3.23 -11.06 6.18
CA LEU A 209 -4.60 -10.89 6.71
C LEU A 209 -4.65 -10.11 8.04
N PRO A 210 -3.77 -10.35 9.04
CA PRO A 210 -3.76 -9.58 10.28
C PRO A 210 -3.55 -8.07 10.06
N ILE A 211 -2.65 -7.69 9.14
CA ILE A 211 -2.38 -6.27 8.87
C ILE A 211 -3.56 -5.61 8.16
N PHE A 212 -4.17 -6.31 7.20
CA PHE A 212 -5.40 -5.85 6.54
C PHE A 212 -6.52 -5.61 7.55
N MET A 213 -6.81 -6.58 8.41
CA MET A 213 -7.86 -6.45 9.44
C MET A 213 -7.56 -5.30 10.42
N TYR A 214 -6.29 -5.13 10.79
CA TYR A 214 -5.84 -4.04 11.64
C TYR A 214 -6.09 -2.68 10.99
N GLU A 215 -5.64 -2.47 9.76
CA GLU A 215 -5.80 -1.19 9.06
C GLU A 215 -7.27 -0.87 8.79
N MET A 216 -8.11 -1.86 8.49
CA MET A 216 -9.56 -1.66 8.35
C MET A 216 -10.22 -1.25 9.66
N THR A 217 -9.81 -1.87 10.76
CA THR A 217 -10.29 -1.50 12.10
C THR A 217 -9.84 -0.10 12.48
N LEU A 218 -8.58 0.26 12.19
CA LEU A 218 -8.04 1.60 12.40
C LEU A 218 -8.81 2.63 11.58
N ALA A 219 -9.06 2.36 10.30
CA ALA A 219 -9.77 3.25 9.40
C ALA A 219 -11.18 3.55 9.89
N VAL A 220 -11.96 2.52 10.24
CA VAL A 220 -13.31 2.66 10.79
C VAL A 220 -13.29 3.43 12.11
N LEU A 221 -12.30 3.20 12.98
CA LEU A 221 -12.15 3.94 14.22
C LEU A 221 -11.88 5.42 13.97
N LEU A 222 -10.98 5.75 13.04
CA LEU A 222 -10.62 7.13 12.72
C LEU A 222 -11.80 7.89 12.08
N ILE A 223 -12.59 7.24 11.23
CA ILE A 223 -13.79 7.83 10.62
C ILE A 223 -14.89 8.05 11.67
N SER A 224 -15.18 7.05 12.50
CA SER A 224 -16.30 7.12 13.45
C SER A 224 -15.99 7.99 14.66
N LYS A 225 -14.82 7.81 15.28
CA LYS A 225 -14.45 8.40 16.57
C LYS A 225 -13.32 9.42 16.46
N GLY A 226 -12.42 9.26 15.49
CA GLY A 226 -11.19 10.05 15.40
C GLY A 226 -10.17 9.68 16.49
N PHE A 227 -9.15 10.52 16.66
CA PHE A 227 -8.13 10.32 17.69
C PHE A 227 -8.66 10.62 19.11
N ASN A 228 -8.01 10.03 20.12
CA ASN A 228 -8.29 10.29 21.53
C ASN A 228 -8.00 11.77 21.89
N LYS A 229 -9.06 12.52 22.20
CA LYS A 229 -9.01 13.96 22.48
C LYS A 229 -8.06 14.33 23.62
N ARG A 230 -8.00 13.50 24.68
CA ARG A 230 -7.16 13.78 25.86
C ARG A 230 -5.68 13.71 25.50
N SER A 231 -5.30 12.72 24.69
CA SER A 231 -3.93 12.55 24.20
C SER A 231 -3.52 13.64 23.22
N VAL A 232 -4.44 14.09 22.35
CA VAL A 232 -4.17 15.20 21.41
C VAL A 232 -3.92 16.52 22.16
N LEU A 233 -4.63 16.77 23.26
CA LEU A 233 -4.48 17.96 24.11
C LEU A 233 -3.19 17.97 24.93
N ILE A 234 -2.79 16.82 25.49
CA ILE A 234 -1.50 16.70 26.21
C ILE A 234 -0.33 16.93 25.24
N ALA A 235 -0.47 16.51 23.98
CA ALA A 235 0.52 16.75 22.94
C ALA A 235 0.50 18.18 22.35
N LEU A 236 -0.39 19.07 22.82
CA LEU A 236 -0.47 20.49 22.43
C LEU A 236 0.12 21.43 23.49
N GLN A 237 0.54 20.91 24.64
CA GLN A 237 1.22 21.63 25.71
C GLN A 237 2.71 21.32 25.68
#